data_AF-A0A660V626-F1
#
_entry.id   AF-A0A660V626-F1
#
_cell.length_a   1.000
_cell.length_b   1.000
_cell.length_c   1.000
_cell.angle_alpha   90.00
_cell.angle_beta   90.00
_cell.angle_gamma   90.00
#
_symmetry.space_group_name_H-M   'P 1'
#
loop_
_entity.id
_entity.type
_entity.pdbx_description
1 polymer ?
#
loop_
_entity_poly.entity_id
_entity_poly.type
_entity_poly.pdbx_seq_one_letter_code
_entity_poly.pdbx_strand_id
1 'polypeptide(L)'
;TSLPDATDGVAYSCTVKASGGNAANYSWSISGQPSWLSINSSTGELSGTPPAGSAGTYTFTVEVTDGQQTTNKQFDLVVKQTVPPAADFEATPTYGEASLTVTFTDKSTGTILQWQWDFDNNGTVDSTDQNPSWTYNSPGWYTVKLTVSGPTLSDTCVKEKYILVANDVYYVDGVGGDDANGGTGWSDAFATIGKALSVAGNYDLVLVADATYNGTDLKFDGKKIYLKGVDHNTAGQRPVIDCQSNGRAFYFGSGETEDSVVDNFTIKNGSAGSGGAIYCKDSNPSITNCTLSDNTAAGGYFNDGLGGAIYCKSSSPAITNCAFSNNTVVGIYSLGAAIFCDSSSPTITNCTFSGNSADFSGAIYCWQSSNPTVANCTFVSNSAYNYRGGAISCDGSSPTVTNCTFSGNSASDFGGAIYCRDSSSPSIVNCEFNTNTADDSGGAIFCDSGSPTITNCAFSGNSAGNDGGGIYCDSSSLTVTNSTFSGNSAGTFFGGAIECYSNSSVTLNNCILWGDSASSGAGEVYADSGCTVTLNYCCVDSTGCGGSGTIDDSNNCIHDDPQFVDAANGDYHLKGTSPCIDAGDNSLVPSGVTTDLDGNPRIVSSTVDIGAYEYQP
;
A
#
# COMPACT_ATOMS: atom_id res chain seq x y z
N THR A 1 21.52 -50.25 3.92
CA THR A 1 21.25 -49.09 3.06
C THR A 1 20.12 -48.32 3.69
N SER A 2 20.34 -47.03 3.98
CA SER A 2 19.27 -46.05 4.15
C SER A 2 18.96 -45.46 2.78
N LEU A 3 17.73 -45.02 2.55
CA LEU A 3 17.36 -44.33 1.32
C LEU A 3 17.74 -42.85 1.42
N PRO A 4 18.19 -42.20 0.33
CA PRO A 4 18.21 -40.74 0.26
C PRO A 4 16.80 -40.17 0.43
N ASP A 5 16.69 -38.98 1.00
CA ASP A 5 15.42 -38.27 1.06
C ASP A 5 14.92 -37.95 -0.36
N ALA A 6 13.61 -38.04 -0.58
CA ALA A 6 12.93 -37.52 -1.73
C ALA A 6 12.41 -36.10 -1.45
N THR A 7 11.97 -35.41 -2.50
CA THR A 7 11.31 -34.11 -2.41
C THR A 7 10.02 -34.18 -3.21
N ASP A 8 8.92 -33.61 -2.69
CA ASP A 8 7.67 -33.61 -3.43
C ASP A 8 7.78 -32.84 -4.76
N GLY A 9 7.02 -33.29 -5.77
CA GLY A 9 7.12 -32.79 -7.15
C GLY A 9 8.41 -33.16 -7.91
N VAL A 10 9.44 -33.71 -7.26
CA VAL A 10 10.72 -34.05 -7.87
C VAL A 10 10.84 -35.55 -8.13
N ALA A 11 11.32 -35.94 -9.32
CA ALA A 11 11.55 -37.33 -9.65
C ALA A 11 12.62 -37.95 -8.73
N TYR A 12 12.28 -39.08 -8.12
CA TYR A 12 13.13 -39.87 -7.24
C TYR A 12 13.63 -41.12 -7.97
N SER A 13 14.91 -41.45 -7.82
CA SER A 13 15.50 -42.73 -8.24
C SER A 13 16.57 -43.18 -7.26
N CYS A 14 16.50 -44.44 -6.81
CA CYS A 14 17.52 -45.05 -5.95
C CYS A 14 17.55 -46.58 -6.12
N THR A 15 18.73 -47.16 -6.39
CA THR A 15 18.88 -48.62 -6.49
C THR A 15 19.24 -49.25 -5.15
N VAL A 16 18.38 -50.16 -4.66
CA VAL A 16 18.70 -50.99 -3.50
C VAL A 16 19.62 -52.16 -3.88
N LYS A 17 20.39 -52.67 -2.91
CA LYS A 17 21.37 -53.76 -3.13
C LYS A 17 21.20 -54.87 -2.11
N ALA A 18 21.46 -56.10 -2.54
CA ALA A 18 21.48 -57.30 -1.70
C ALA A 18 22.79 -58.07 -1.91
N SER A 19 23.19 -58.84 -0.90
CA SER A 19 24.42 -59.64 -0.88
C SER A 19 24.15 -61.10 -0.51
N GLY A 20 24.87 -62.04 -1.12
CA GLY A 20 24.65 -63.48 -0.95
C GLY A 20 23.86 -64.08 -2.12
N GLY A 21 23.52 -65.37 -2.06
CA GLY A 21 22.70 -66.02 -3.08
C GLY A 21 23.26 -65.98 -4.51
N ASN A 22 22.40 -66.24 -5.50
CA ASN A 22 22.73 -66.09 -6.91
C ASN A 22 22.26 -64.73 -7.46
N ALA A 23 23.16 -63.75 -7.52
CA ALA A 23 22.86 -62.40 -8.00
C ALA A 23 22.33 -62.33 -9.44
N ALA A 24 22.60 -63.33 -10.30
CA ALA A 24 22.07 -63.38 -11.66
C ALA A 24 20.56 -63.66 -11.72
N ASN A 25 19.99 -64.16 -10.61
CA ASN A 25 18.58 -64.53 -10.50
C ASN A 25 17.79 -63.59 -9.58
N TYR A 26 18.36 -62.45 -9.19
CA TYR A 26 17.65 -61.51 -8.32
C TYR A 26 16.37 -61.00 -8.98
N SER A 27 15.25 -61.20 -8.29
CA SER A 27 13.98 -60.60 -8.60
C SER A 27 13.49 -59.79 -7.41
N TRP A 28 13.19 -58.51 -7.65
CA TRP A 28 12.84 -57.52 -6.65
C TRP A 28 11.33 -57.25 -6.64
N SER A 29 10.77 -57.08 -5.46
CA SER A 29 9.39 -56.65 -5.27
C SER A 29 9.28 -55.66 -4.11
N ILE A 30 8.19 -54.90 -4.09
CA ILE A 30 7.92 -53.87 -3.09
C ILE A 30 6.46 -53.99 -2.62
N SER A 31 6.24 -53.76 -1.34
CA SER A 31 4.91 -53.77 -0.71
C SER A 31 4.79 -52.68 0.36
N GLY A 32 3.57 -52.15 0.54
CA GLY A 32 3.30 -51.07 1.50
C GLY A 32 3.76 -49.69 1.03
N GLN A 33 4.24 -49.57 -0.21
CA GLN A 33 4.70 -48.31 -0.78
C GLN A 33 3.57 -47.35 -1.12
N PRO A 34 3.83 -46.04 -1.15
CA PRO A 34 2.89 -45.08 -1.71
C PRO A 34 2.67 -45.32 -3.20
N SER A 35 1.50 -44.92 -3.72
CA SER A 35 1.06 -45.19 -5.10
C SER A 35 1.98 -44.64 -6.19
N TRP A 36 2.76 -43.60 -5.87
CA TRP A 36 3.71 -42.97 -6.78
C TRP A 36 5.08 -43.64 -6.82
N LEU A 37 5.39 -44.57 -5.89
CA LEU A 37 6.67 -45.26 -5.82
C LEU A 37 6.57 -46.67 -6.39
N SER A 38 7.54 -47.04 -7.22
CA SER A 38 7.64 -48.37 -7.83
C SER A 38 9.05 -48.93 -7.70
N ILE A 39 9.22 -50.25 -7.86
CA ILE A 39 10.53 -50.90 -7.96
C ILE A 39 10.65 -51.64 -9.28
N ASN A 40 11.79 -51.48 -9.96
CA ASN A 40 12.12 -52.30 -11.11
C ASN A 40 12.54 -53.71 -10.64
N SER A 41 11.79 -54.73 -11.07
CA SER A 41 11.96 -56.11 -10.59
C SER A 41 13.29 -56.76 -10.98
N SER A 42 13.99 -56.23 -11.97
CA SER A 42 15.28 -56.79 -12.44
C SER A 42 16.48 -56.05 -11.85
N THR A 43 16.36 -54.74 -11.60
CA THR A 43 17.48 -53.90 -11.16
C THR A 43 17.44 -53.54 -9.67
N GLY A 44 16.26 -53.61 -9.04
CA GLY A 44 16.06 -53.10 -7.68
C GLY A 44 16.02 -51.58 -7.60
N GLU A 45 15.83 -50.88 -8.73
CA GLU A 45 15.68 -49.43 -8.77
C GLU A 45 14.30 -49.02 -8.28
N LEU A 46 14.26 -48.26 -7.18
CA LEU A 46 13.09 -47.54 -6.71
C LEU A 46 12.97 -46.25 -7.52
N SER A 47 11.81 -46.00 -8.15
CA SER A 47 11.58 -44.77 -8.91
C SER A 47 10.13 -44.29 -8.82
N GLY A 48 9.94 -42.97 -8.88
CA GLY A 48 8.63 -42.32 -8.80
C GLY A 48 8.74 -40.81 -8.61
N THR A 49 7.61 -40.09 -8.66
CA THR A 49 7.55 -38.66 -8.34
C THR A 49 6.52 -38.46 -7.24
N PRO A 50 6.91 -38.12 -6.00
CA PRO A 50 5.94 -37.83 -4.94
C PRO A 50 5.06 -36.63 -5.35
N PRO A 51 3.73 -36.69 -5.24
CA PRO A 51 2.85 -35.55 -5.54
C PRO A 51 3.10 -34.36 -4.62
N ALA A 52 2.80 -33.13 -5.06
CA ALA A 52 2.89 -31.95 -4.19
C ALA A 52 2.03 -32.11 -2.92
N GLY A 53 2.55 -31.67 -1.77
CA GLY A 53 1.91 -31.81 -0.47
C GLY A 53 2.02 -33.21 0.15
N SER A 54 2.82 -34.10 -0.45
CA SER A 54 3.08 -35.45 0.07
C SER A 54 4.28 -35.53 1.02
N ALA A 55 4.70 -34.39 1.59
CA ALA A 55 5.77 -34.37 2.58
C ALA A 55 5.44 -35.27 3.78
N GLY A 56 6.40 -36.08 4.21
CA GLY A 56 6.18 -37.08 5.24
C GLY A 56 7.17 -38.23 5.17
N THR A 57 7.01 -39.22 6.05
CA THR A 57 7.83 -40.44 6.03
C THR A 57 6.98 -41.61 5.57
N TYR A 58 7.45 -42.31 4.54
CA TYR A 58 6.80 -43.47 3.96
C TYR A 58 7.57 -44.74 4.30
N THR A 59 6.93 -45.64 5.05
CA THR A 59 7.52 -46.91 5.43
C THR A 59 7.01 -48.03 4.53
N PHE A 60 7.90 -48.75 3.87
CA PHE A 60 7.55 -49.86 2.98
C PHE A 60 8.57 -51.00 3.05
N THR A 61 8.21 -52.17 2.53
CA THR A 61 9.07 -53.35 2.55
C THR A 61 9.54 -53.68 1.14
N VAL A 62 10.85 -53.81 0.97
CA VAL A 62 11.46 -54.34 -0.26
C VAL A 62 11.87 -55.78 -0.02
N GLU A 63 11.51 -56.65 -0.96
CA GLU A 63 11.85 -58.06 -0.96
C GLU A 63 12.71 -58.40 -2.18
N VAL A 64 13.64 -59.33 -1.99
CA VAL A 64 14.47 -59.89 -3.05
C VAL A 64 14.53 -61.40 -2.93
N THR A 65 14.38 -62.10 -4.05
CA THR A 65 14.59 -63.54 -4.16
C THR A 65 15.68 -63.84 -5.17
N ASP A 66 16.48 -64.87 -4.93
CA ASP A 66 17.44 -65.41 -5.90
C ASP A 66 16.90 -66.66 -6.65
N GLY A 67 15.60 -66.93 -6.51
CA GLY A 67 14.91 -68.10 -7.04
C GLY A 67 14.98 -69.34 -6.14
N GLN A 68 15.72 -69.30 -5.03
CA GLN A 68 15.74 -70.38 -4.03
C GLN A 68 15.37 -69.88 -2.63
N GLN A 69 15.89 -68.72 -2.24
CA GLN A 69 15.62 -68.08 -0.96
C GLN A 69 15.11 -66.66 -1.18
N THR A 70 14.34 -66.19 -0.20
CA THR A 70 13.75 -64.87 -0.22
C THR A 70 14.09 -64.17 1.09
N THR A 71 14.49 -62.90 1.00
CA THR A 71 14.69 -62.04 2.16
C THR A 71 14.05 -60.68 1.90
N ASN A 72 13.65 -60.00 2.97
CA ASN A 72 13.08 -58.67 2.88
C ASN A 72 13.71 -57.72 3.91
N LYS A 73 13.51 -56.42 3.68
CA LYS A 73 13.88 -55.37 4.61
C LYS A 73 12.90 -54.19 4.49
N GLN A 74 12.55 -53.63 5.63
CA GLN A 74 11.78 -52.40 5.71
C GLN A 74 12.67 -51.17 5.50
N PHE A 75 12.15 -50.18 4.78
CA PHE A 75 12.77 -48.90 4.51
C PHE A 75 11.81 -47.77 4.84
N ASP A 76 12.39 -46.69 5.34
CA ASP A 76 11.72 -45.39 5.45
C ASP A 76 12.25 -44.48 4.35
N LEU A 77 11.36 -43.87 3.58
CA LEU A 77 11.65 -42.80 2.63
C LEU A 77 11.04 -41.50 3.17
N VAL A 78 11.91 -40.55 3.52
CA VAL A 78 11.49 -39.21 3.90
C VAL A 78 11.27 -38.40 2.62
N VAL A 79 10.06 -37.85 2.44
CA VAL A 79 9.73 -36.87 1.41
C VAL A 79 9.71 -35.49 2.04
N LYS A 80 10.57 -34.60 1.58
CA LYS A 80 10.63 -33.20 1.98
C LYS A 80 9.63 -32.37 1.17
N GLN A 81 9.12 -31.33 1.80
CA GLN A 81 8.29 -30.33 1.14
C GLN A 81 9.15 -29.41 0.26
N THR A 82 8.69 -29.13 -0.95
CA THR A 82 9.22 -28.04 -1.78
C THR A 82 8.86 -26.69 -1.18
N VAL A 83 9.85 -25.80 -1.11
CA VAL A 83 9.60 -24.40 -0.79
C VAL A 83 9.10 -23.71 -2.05
N PRO A 84 7.89 -23.10 -2.05
CA PRO A 84 7.36 -22.38 -3.21
C PRO A 84 8.34 -21.34 -3.73
N PRO A 85 8.50 -21.19 -5.05
CA PRO A 85 9.29 -20.10 -5.60
C PRO A 85 8.70 -18.75 -5.19
N ALA A 86 9.56 -17.79 -4.83
CA ALA A 86 9.19 -16.38 -4.70
C ALA A 86 10.17 -15.58 -5.55
N ALA A 87 9.66 -14.93 -6.60
CA ALA A 87 10.44 -14.24 -7.61
C ALA A 87 10.94 -12.89 -7.08
N ASP A 88 12.23 -12.60 -7.25
CA ASP A 88 12.79 -11.25 -7.07
C ASP A 88 14.10 -11.12 -7.83
N PHE A 89 14.51 -9.90 -8.14
CA PHE A 89 15.76 -9.63 -8.84
C PHE A 89 16.26 -8.20 -8.63
N GLU A 90 17.55 -7.98 -8.85
CA GLU A 90 18.12 -6.64 -8.98
C GLU A 90 18.84 -6.47 -10.33
N ALA A 91 19.22 -5.25 -10.67
CA ALA A 91 19.91 -4.93 -11.92
C ALA A 91 20.99 -3.88 -11.71
N THR A 92 22.05 -3.93 -12.50
CA THR A 92 23.12 -2.92 -12.47
C THR A 92 23.74 -2.75 -13.86
N PRO A 93 23.88 -1.50 -14.37
CA PRO A 93 23.24 -0.27 -13.86
C PRO A 93 21.73 -0.24 -14.13
N THR A 94 20.98 0.63 -13.45
CA THR A 94 19.53 0.85 -13.71
C THR A 94 19.27 2.05 -14.63
N TYR A 95 20.31 2.77 -15.01
CA TYR A 95 20.22 3.85 -15.99
C TYR A 95 21.54 4.09 -16.71
N GLY A 96 21.49 4.71 -17.88
CA GLY A 96 22.66 5.12 -18.66
C GLY A 96 22.29 5.38 -20.13
N GLU A 97 23.24 5.84 -20.94
CA GLU A 97 23.01 6.15 -22.35
C GLU A 97 22.86 4.89 -23.21
N ALA A 98 22.09 4.99 -24.30
CA ALA A 98 22.06 3.95 -25.32
C ALA A 98 23.44 3.83 -26.01
N SER A 99 24.01 2.64 -26.23
CA SER A 99 23.53 1.32 -25.87
C SER A 99 23.93 0.95 -24.44
N LEU A 100 22.94 0.55 -23.62
CA LEU A 100 23.12 0.26 -22.21
C LEU A 100 23.11 -1.26 -21.97
N THR A 101 24.25 -1.83 -21.58
CA THR A 101 24.32 -3.22 -21.10
C THR A 101 24.04 -3.28 -19.61
N VAL A 102 22.98 -4.00 -19.24
CA VAL A 102 22.54 -4.21 -17.85
C VAL A 102 22.78 -5.67 -17.46
N THR A 103 23.31 -5.89 -16.25
CA THR A 103 23.40 -7.21 -15.64
C THR A 103 22.29 -7.38 -14.62
N PHE A 104 21.54 -8.48 -14.74
CA PHE A 104 20.47 -8.84 -13.82
C PHE A 104 20.97 -9.92 -12.86
N THR A 105 20.63 -9.76 -11.58
CA THR A 105 20.96 -10.71 -10.53
C THR A 105 19.67 -11.25 -9.93
N ASP A 106 19.50 -12.56 -9.99
CA ASP A 106 18.40 -13.28 -9.37
C ASP A 106 18.47 -13.16 -7.83
N LYS A 107 17.37 -12.75 -7.22
CA LYS A 107 17.14 -12.72 -5.76
C LYS A 107 16.03 -13.66 -5.34
N SER A 108 15.50 -14.43 -6.28
CA SER A 108 14.38 -15.32 -6.03
C SER A 108 14.74 -16.37 -4.98
N THR A 109 13.76 -16.75 -4.18
CA THR A 109 13.91 -17.76 -3.12
C THR A 109 13.03 -18.98 -3.41
N GLY A 110 13.20 -20.04 -2.62
CA GLY A 110 12.48 -21.30 -2.81
C GLY A 110 13.18 -22.27 -3.76
N THR A 111 12.44 -23.28 -4.23
CA THR A 111 12.97 -24.32 -5.12
C THR A 111 12.77 -23.90 -6.58
N ILE A 112 13.84 -23.43 -7.23
CA ILE A 112 13.78 -22.92 -8.61
C ILE A 112 14.48 -23.88 -9.57
N LEU A 113 13.81 -24.20 -10.67
CA LEU A 113 14.32 -25.05 -11.75
C LEU A 113 14.49 -24.29 -13.08
N GLN A 114 13.73 -23.21 -13.28
CA GLN A 114 13.73 -22.45 -14.53
C GLN A 114 13.50 -20.96 -14.26
N TRP A 115 14.21 -20.12 -15.02
CA TRP A 115 14.03 -18.68 -15.09
C TRP A 115 13.50 -18.31 -16.47
N GLN A 116 12.62 -17.33 -16.53
CA GLN A 116 12.12 -16.73 -17.76
C GLN A 116 12.13 -15.21 -17.57
N TRP A 117 13.07 -14.55 -18.24
CA TRP A 117 13.19 -13.11 -18.25
C TRP A 117 12.50 -12.54 -19.48
N ASP A 118 11.78 -11.45 -19.27
CA ASP A 118 11.19 -10.60 -20.29
C ASP A 118 11.64 -9.16 -19.95
N PHE A 119 12.61 -8.63 -20.71
CA PHE A 119 13.34 -7.42 -20.37
C PHE A 119 12.64 -6.13 -20.82
N ASP A 120 11.56 -6.25 -21.59
CA ASP A 120 10.72 -5.13 -22.05
C ASP A 120 9.21 -5.36 -21.78
N ASN A 121 8.86 -6.46 -21.10
CA ASN A 121 7.52 -6.87 -20.73
C ASN A 121 6.57 -6.99 -21.93
N ASN A 122 7.09 -7.43 -23.08
CA ASN A 122 6.32 -7.58 -24.31
C ASN A 122 5.56 -8.93 -24.39
N GLY A 123 5.73 -9.82 -23.40
CA GLY A 123 5.14 -11.15 -23.34
C GLY A 123 6.01 -12.25 -23.96
N THR A 124 7.20 -11.93 -24.44
CA THR A 124 8.18 -12.86 -25.01
C THR A 124 9.31 -13.09 -24.02
N VAL A 125 9.75 -14.35 -23.87
CA VAL A 125 10.90 -14.67 -23.04
C VAL A 125 12.19 -14.37 -23.81
N ASP A 126 13.01 -13.47 -23.27
CA ASP A 126 14.29 -13.04 -23.83
C ASP A 126 15.47 -13.88 -23.34
N SER A 127 15.43 -14.36 -22.09
CA SER A 127 16.47 -15.20 -21.51
C SER A 127 15.95 -16.22 -20.51
N THR A 128 16.71 -17.29 -20.35
CA THR A 128 16.48 -18.35 -19.35
C THR A 128 17.67 -18.57 -18.41
N ASP A 129 18.71 -17.75 -18.54
CA ASP A 129 19.85 -17.78 -17.63
C ASP A 129 19.42 -17.27 -16.25
N GLN A 130 20.04 -17.76 -15.17
CA GLN A 130 19.75 -17.27 -13.83
C GLN A 130 20.17 -15.80 -13.65
N ASN A 131 21.36 -15.42 -14.13
CA ASN A 131 21.88 -14.05 -14.01
C ASN A 131 22.29 -13.51 -15.40
N PRO A 132 21.33 -13.11 -16.24
CA PRO A 132 21.60 -12.69 -17.60
C PRO A 132 22.17 -11.27 -17.69
N SER A 133 22.83 -10.97 -18.80
CA SER A 133 23.09 -9.59 -19.24
C SER A 133 22.29 -9.28 -20.49
N TRP A 134 21.71 -8.09 -20.57
CA TRP A 134 20.91 -7.62 -21.70
C TRP A 134 21.37 -6.24 -22.15
N THR A 135 21.34 -5.97 -23.47
CA THR A 135 21.73 -4.66 -24.02
C THR A 135 20.53 -3.98 -24.64
N TYR A 136 20.15 -2.83 -24.07
CA TYR A 136 19.12 -1.97 -24.60
C TYR A 136 19.73 -0.95 -25.57
N ASN A 137 19.25 -0.94 -26.80
CA ASN A 137 19.82 -0.11 -27.88
C ASN A 137 19.02 1.18 -28.13
N SER A 138 17.84 1.32 -27.53
CA SER A 138 16.95 2.45 -27.75
C SER A 138 16.68 3.18 -26.43
N PRO A 139 16.59 4.52 -26.44
CA PRO A 139 16.16 5.29 -25.28
C PRO A 139 14.71 4.97 -24.88
N GLY A 140 14.44 5.02 -23.58
CA GLY A 140 13.12 4.79 -23.01
C GLY A 140 13.18 4.12 -21.65
N TRP A 141 12.01 4.05 -21.00
CA TRP A 141 11.80 3.26 -19.80
C TRP A 141 11.46 1.81 -20.16
N TYR A 142 12.11 0.87 -19.49
CA TYR A 142 11.86 -0.56 -19.66
C TYR A 142 11.34 -1.18 -18.36
N THR A 143 10.20 -1.88 -18.47
CA THR A 143 9.66 -2.75 -17.43
C THR A 143 10.27 -4.13 -17.57
N VAL A 144 10.79 -4.68 -16.47
CA VAL A 144 11.45 -5.99 -16.47
C VAL A 144 10.59 -6.97 -15.69
N LYS A 145 10.42 -8.17 -16.24
CA LYS A 145 9.66 -9.26 -15.65
C LYS A 145 10.54 -10.50 -15.54
N LEU A 146 10.50 -11.12 -14.37
CA LEU A 146 11.09 -12.43 -14.09
C LEU A 146 9.99 -13.39 -13.65
N THR A 147 9.79 -14.47 -14.38
CA THR A 147 9.02 -15.64 -13.91
C THR A 147 10.00 -16.75 -13.51
N VAL A 148 9.94 -17.20 -12.26
CA VAL A 148 10.67 -18.39 -11.79
C VAL A 148 9.71 -19.56 -11.60
N SER A 149 10.13 -20.74 -12.03
CA SER A 149 9.33 -21.97 -11.89
C SER A 149 10.10 -23.03 -11.12
N GLY A 150 9.44 -23.59 -10.11
CA GLY A 150 9.87 -24.79 -9.41
C GLY A 150 9.26 -26.05 -10.04
N PRO A 151 9.27 -27.18 -9.32
CA PRO A 151 8.72 -28.44 -9.83
C PRO A 151 7.23 -28.39 -10.17
N THR A 152 6.44 -27.63 -9.39
CA THR A 152 4.96 -27.60 -9.50
C THR A 152 4.35 -26.21 -9.41
N LEU A 153 5.08 -25.21 -8.93
CA LEU A 153 4.61 -23.84 -8.73
C LEU A 153 5.54 -22.86 -9.45
N SER A 154 5.02 -21.69 -9.76
CA SER A 154 5.76 -20.58 -10.34
C SER A 154 5.37 -19.28 -9.65
N ASP A 155 6.29 -18.33 -9.64
CA ASP A 155 6.02 -16.97 -9.21
C ASP A 155 6.60 -15.96 -10.20
N THR A 156 6.08 -14.73 -10.19
CA THR A 156 6.46 -13.68 -11.13
C THR A 156 6.70 -12.35 -10.41
N CYS A 157 7.87 -11.77 -10.64
CA CYS A 157 8.21 -10.41 -10.21
C CYS A 157 8.21 -9.49 -11.44
N VAL A 158 7.55 -8.34 -11.34
CA VAL A 158 7.58 -7.28 -12.36
C VAL A 158 8.06 -6.00 -11.70
N LYS A 159 9.10 -5.37 -12.27
CA LYS A 159 9.58 -4.05 -11.88
C LYS A 159 9.29 -3.07 -13.01
N GLU A 160 8.25 -2.27 -12.83
CA GLU A 160 7.80 -1.27 -13.80
C GLU A 160 8.80 -0.11 -13.89
N LYS A 161 9.02 0.39 -15.12
CA LYS A 161 9.94 1.51 -15.40
C LYS A 161 11.27 1.38 -14.64
N TYR A 162 11.86 0.18 -14.68
CA TYR A 162 12.99 -0.18 -13.83
C TYR A 162 14.34 0.24 -14.42
N ILE A 163 14.49 0.18 -15.75
CA ILE A 163 15.69 0.61 -16.46
C ILE A 163 15.38 1.85 -17.29
N LEU A 164 16.09 2.96 -17.07
CA LEU A 164 16.09 4.08 -18.01
C LEU A 164 17.28 3.98 -18.96
N VAL A 165 17.00 3.90 -20.25
CA VAL A 165 18.00 4.16 -21.28
C VAL A 165 17.84 5.60 -21.73
N ALA A 166 18.85 6.41 -21.47
CA ALA A 166 18.84 7.84 -21.80
C ALA A 166 19.32 8.08 -23.24
N ASN A 167 18.86 9.19 -23.83
CA ASN A 167 19.47 9.76 -25.04
C ASN A 167 20.82 10.37 -24.67
N ASP A 168 20.81 11.39 -23.83
CA ASP A 168 22.00 12.02 -23.24
C ASP A 168 21.89 12.06 -21.71
N VAL A 169 23.04 12.08 -21.03
CA VAL A 169 23.14 12.31 -19.58
C VAL A 169 23.78 13.67 -19.28
N TYR A 170 23.05 14.54 -18.58
CA TYR A 170 23.53 15.84 -18.14
C TYR A 170 23.78 15.89 -16.63
N TYR A 171 24.78 16.66 -16.22
CA TYR A 171 25.20 16.80 -14.83
C TYR A 171 25.02 18.25 -14.33
N VAL A 172 24.51 18.40 -13.10
CA VAL A 172 24.30 19.69 -12.43
C VAL A 172 24.94 19.67 -11.06
N ASP A 173 25.81 20.63 -10.77
CA ASP A 173 26.42 20.80 -9.45
C ASP A 173 26.38 22.28 -9.04
N GLY A 174 25.60 22.58 -7.99
CA GLY A 174 25.43 23.94 -7.46
C GLY A 174 26.65 24.46 -6.69
N VAL A 175 27.65 23.62 -6.41
CA VAL A 175 28.88 24.02 -5.69
C VAL A 175 30.02 24.32 -6.67
N GLY A 176 30.31 23.39 -7.59
CA GLY A 176 31.45 23.46 -8.50
C GLY A 176 31.10 23.66 -9.99
N GLY A 177 29.81 23.67 -10.36
CA GLY A 177 29.38 23.82 -11.74
C GLY A 177 29.43 25.25 -12.29
N ASP A 178 29.33 25.38 -13.61
CA ASP A 178 29.22 26.64 -14.35
C ASP A 178 28.23 26.45 -15.52
N ASP A 179 27.28 27.38 -15.70
CA ASP A 179 26.30 27.31 -16.80
C ASP A 179 26.91 27.56 -18.19
N ALA A 180 28.19 27.94 -18.26
CA ALA A 180 28.99 27.95 -19.48
C ALA A 180 29.53 26.56 -19.89
N ASN A 181 29.46 25.57 -19.01
CA ASN A 181 29.93 24.20 -19.26
C ASN A 181 29.02 23.44 -20.23
N GLY A 182 29.46 22.25 -20.66
CA GLY A 182 28.72 21.36 -21.56
C GLY A 182 27.71 20.43 -20.87
N GLY A 183 27.84 20.23 -19.55
CA GLY A 183 27.00 19.33 -18.78
C GLY A 183 27.36 17.85 -18.94
N THR A 184 28.50 17.51 -19.53
CA THR A 184 28.82 16.12 -19.97
C THR A 184 29.49 15.24 -18.91
N GLY A 185 29.69 15.78 -17.71
CA GLY A 185 30.27 15.06 -16.57
C GLY A 185 30.38 15.98 -15.36
N TRP A 186 30.71 15.43 -14.18
CA TRP A 186 30.81 16.23 -12.95
C TRP A 186 31.83 17.37 -13.01
N SER A 187 32.96 17.20 -13.73
CA SER A 187 33.94 18.27 -13.94
C SER A 187 33.54 19.30 -14.99
N ASP A 188 32.45 19.06 -15.71
CA ASP A 188 31.86 19.88 -16.77
C ASP A 188 30.37 20.12 -16.47
N ALA A 189 29.97 20.10 -15.19
CA ALA A 189 28.57 20.19 -14.80
C ALA A 189 28.04 21.62 -14.98
N PHE A 190 26.74 21.74 -15.28
CA PHE A 190 26.03 23.02 -15.18
C PHE A 190 25.94 23.46 -13.73
N ALA A 191 25.86 24.77 -13.48
CA ALA A 191 25.64 25.30 -12.14
C ALA A 191 24.16 25.18 -11.72
N THR A 192 23.23 25.29 -12.67
CA THR A 192 21.80 25.39 -12.39
C THR A 192 20.96 24.31 -13.04
N ILE A 193 19.90 23.89 -12.35
CA ILE A 193 18.90 22.95 -12.87
C ILE A 193 18.20 23.55 -14.10
N GLY A 194 17.84 24.83 -14.05
CA GLY A 194 17.17 25.52 -15.16
C GLY A 194 18.00 25.48 -16.45
N LYS A 195 19.34 25.62 -16.35
CA LYS A 195 20.22 25.48 -17.49
C LYS A 195 20.17 24.07 -18.09
N ALA A 196 20.25 23.03 -17.27
CA ALA A 196 20.16 21.64 -17.73
C ALA A 196 18.82 21.34 -18.41
N LEU A 197 17.69 21.77 -17.83
CA LEU A 197 16.35 21.56 -18.42
C LEU A 197 16.18 22.30 -19.77
N SER A 198 16.89 23.41 -19.96
CA SER A 198 16.85 24.16 -21.23
C SER A 198 17.52 23.40 -22.38
N VAL A 199 18.51 22.54 -22.10
CA VAL A 199 19.25 21.76 -23.10
C VAL A 199 18.70 20.35 -23.26
N ALA A 200 18.20 19.75 -22.17
CA ALA A 200 17.64 18.40 -22.19
C ALA A 200 16.41 18.29 -23.10
N GLY A 201 16.27 17.14 -23.74
CA GLY A 201 15.20 16.70 -24.61
C GLY A 201 14.41 15.52 -24.05
N ASN A 202 13.71 14.80 -24.92
CA ASN A 202 12.94 13.61 -24.53
C ASN A 202 13.87 12.45 -24.18
N TYR A 203 13.58 11.78 -23.07
CA TYR A 203 14.34 10.65 -22.54
C TYR A 203 15.79 10.99 -22.18
N ASP A 204 16.10 12.27 -21.92
CA ASP A 204 17.37 12.64 -21.31
C ASP A 204 17.32 12.46 -19.79
N LEU A 205 18.47 12.12 -19.22
CA LEU A 205 18.69 12.03 -17.78
C LEU A 205 19.45 13.26 -17.30
N VAL A 206 18.93 13.93 -16.27
CA VAL A 206 19.62 15.03 -15.61
C VAL A 206 19.95 14.61 -14.18
N LEU A 207 21.23 14.39 -13.90
CA LEU A 207 21.77 14.07 -12.57
C LEU A 207 22.13 15.35 -11.83
N VAL A 208 21.55 15.55 -10.64
CA VAL A 208 21.72 16.75 -9.83
C VAL A 208 22.40 16.41 -8.51
N ALA A 209 23.58 16.99 -8.28
CA ALA A 209 24.35 16.81 -7.05
C ALA A 209 23.61 17.36 -5.82
N ASP A 210 23.96 16.86 -4.63
CA ASP A 210 23.49 17.39 -3.35
C ASP A 210 24.06 18.80 -3.09
N ALA A 211 23.34 19.81 -3.56
CA ALA A 211 23.58 21.22 -3.29
C ALA A 211 22.23 21.93 -3.04
N THR A 212 22.30 23.20 -2.64
CA THR A 212 21.12 24.07 -2.55
C THR A 212 20.96 24.86 -3.83
N TYR A 213 19.82 24.73 -4.48
CA TYR A 213 19.45 25.42 -5.72
C TYR A 213 18.28 26.36 -5.44
N ASN A 214 18.32 27.57 -6.00
CA ASN A 214 17.27 28.57 -5.83
C ASN A 214 16.38 28.70 -7.09
N GLY A 215 16.20 27.58 -7.81
CA GLY A 215 15.41 27.55 -9.04
C GLY A 215 13.92 27.72 -8.76
N THR A 216 13.25 28.53 -9.57
CA THR A 216 11.81 28.78 -9.48
C THR A 216 11.16 28.61 -10.84
N ASP A 217 9.93 28.11 -10.88
CA ASP A 217 9.18 27.79 -12.11
C ASP A 217 10.03 27.01 -13.12
N LEU A 218 10.74 25.99 -12.64
CA LEU A 218 11.42 25.00 -13.48
C LEU A 218 10.37 24.27 -14.32
N LYS A 219 10.60 24.19 -15.64
CA LYS A 219 9.67 23.61 -16.62
C LYS A 219 10.36 22.52 -17.41
N PHE A 220 9.60 21.49 -17.75
CA PHE A 220 10.04 20.47 -18.69
C PHE A 220 9.57 20.77 -20.11
N ASP A 221 8.65 21.73 -20.30
CA ASP A 221 8.10 22.13 -21.59
C ASP A 221 7.53 20.95 -22.39
N GLY A 222 6.84 20.03 -21.69
CA GLY A 222 6.25 18.82 -22.27
C GLY A 222 7.26 17.71 -22.59
N LYS A 223 8.54 17.88 -22.23
CA LYS A 223 9.59 16.90 -22.47
C LYS A 223 9.59 15.78 -21.44
N LYS A 224 10.00 14.59 -21.89
CA LYS A 224 10.13 13.36 -21.09
C LYS A 224 11.50 13.28 -20.39
N ILE A 225 11.79 14.26 -19.53
CA ILE A 225 13.08 14.34 -18.82
C ILE A 225 12.99 13.51 -17.53
N TYR A 226 14.05 12.76 -17.20
CA TYR A 226 14.24 12.22 -15.86
C TYR A 226 15.19 13.11 -15.08
N LEU A 227 14.64 13.95 -14.19
CA LEU A 227 15.41 14.78 -13.28
C LEU A 227 15.63 14.02 -11.97
N LYS A 228 16.87 13.67 -11.68
CA LYS A 228 17.22 12.79 -10.55
C LYS A 228 18.27 13.43 -9.65
N GLY A 229 17.94 13.56 -8.36
CA GLY A 229 18.89 13.94 -7.33
C GLY A 229 19.81 12.77 -6.95
N VAL A 230 21.09 13.07 -6.76
CA VAL A 230 22.13 12.10 -6.37
C VAL A 230 23.07 12.68 -5.32
N ASP A 231 23.65 11.82 -4.50
CA ASP A 231 24.74 12.19 -3.62
C ASP A 231 26.05 12.28 -4.41
N HIS A 232 26.73 13.41 -4.31
CA HIS A 232 27.95 13.71 -5.04
C HIS A 232 28.96 14.49 -4.19
N ASN A 233 28.53 15.61 -3.64
CA ASN A 233 29.33 16.50 -2.79
C ASN A 233 29.43 15.94 -1.37
N THR A 234 28.33 15.40 -0.84
CA THR A 234 28.21 14.87 0.52
C THR A 234 27.47 13.54 0.51
N ALA A 235 28.15 12.48 0.92
CA ALA A 235 27.58 11.13 0.95
C ALA A 235 26.26 11.08 1.75
N GLY A 236 25.23 10.47 1.16
CA GLY A 236 23.91 10.31 1.78
C GLY A 236 23.05 11.58 1.84
N GLN A 237 23.48 12.70 1.26
CA GLN A 237 22.65 13.89 1.09
C GLN A 237 21.91 13.87 -0.26
N ARG A 238 20.92 14.74 -0.40
CA ARG A 238 20.18 14.94 -1.66
C ARG A 238 20.11 16.43 -1.99
N PRO A 239 19.91 16.79 -3.28
CA PRO A 239 19.70 18.18 -3.66
C PRO A 239 18.49 18.81 -2.97
N VAL A 240 18.65 20.09 -2.63
CA VAL A 240 17.62 20.93 -2.03
C VAL A 240 17.26 22.03 -3.04
N ILE A 241 16.00 22.10 -3.44
CA ILE A 241 15.44 23.25 -4.14
C ILE A 241 14.78 24.15 -3.10
N ASP A 242 15.45 25.23 -2.74
CA ASP A 242 14.97 26.22 -1.77
C ASP A 242 14.45 27.45 -2.52
N CYS A 243 13.13 27.59 -2.58
CA CYS A 243 12.50 28.69 -3.31
C CYS A 243 12.54 30.03 -2.56
N GLN A 244 13.02 30.05 -1.30
CA GLN A 244 13.22 31.27 -0.51
C GLN A 244 11.98 32.17 -0.42
N SER A 245 10.79 31.56 -0.35
CA SER A 245 9.48 32.21 -0.36
C SER A 245 9.21 33.06 -1.61
N ASN A 246 9.86 32.76 -2.74
CA ASN A 246 9.75 33.50 -3.99
C ASN A 246 9.26 32.59 -5.13
N GLY A 247 7.96 32.33 -5.17
CA GLY A 247 7.36 31.45 -6.19
C GLY A 247 7.46 29.97 -5.83
N ARG A 248 7.26 29.12 -6.83
CA ARG A 248 7.25 27.65 -6.70
C ARG A 248 8.47 27.05 -7.36
N ALA A 249 8.81 25.81 -7.05
CA ALA A 249 9.93 25.10 -7.68
C ALA A 249 9.60 24.69 -9.12
N PHE A 250 8.46 24.03 -9.35
CA PHE A 250 8.11 23.45 -10.65
C PHE A 250 6.75 23.92 -11.16
N TYR A 251 6.68 24.15 -12.47
CA TYR A 251 5.43 24.36 -13.21
C TYR A 251 5.34 23.36 -14.36
N PHE A 252 4.38 22.45 -14.29
CA PHE A 252 4.03 21.52 -15.35
C PHE A 252 2.73 21.98 -15.99
N GLY A 253 2.80 22.36 -17.25
CA GLY A 253 1.67 23.00 -17.94
C GLY A 253 1.73 22.88 -19.45
N SER A 254 2.53 21.94 -19.96
CA SER A 254 2.80 21.75 -21.37
C SER A 254 2.53 20.31 -21.83
N GLY A 255 1.69 19.58 -21.10
CA GLY A 255 1.32 18.21 -21.43
C GLY A 255 2.36 17.18 -20.99
N GLU A 256 3.10 17.47 -19.92
CA GLU A 256 4.01 16.50 -19.31
C GLU A 256 3.27 15.20 -18.97
N THR A 257 3.98 14.08 -19.10
CA THR A 257 3.43 12.73 -18.90
C THR A 257 4.14 12.05 -17.75
N GLU A 258 3.77 10.83 -17.43
CA GLU A 258 4.45 10.01 -16.41
C GLU A 258 5.93 9.69 -16.75
N ASP A 259 6.40 10.02 -17.95
CA ASP A 259 7.81 9.95 -18.33
C ASP A 259 8.58 11.25 -17.99
N SER A 260 7.87 12.29 -17.54
CA SER A 260 8.43 13.53 -17.00
C SER A 260 8.57 13.36 -15.48
N VAL A 261 9.78 13.03 -15.02
CA VAL A 261 10.03 12.53 -13.67
C VAL A 261 10.86 13.51 -12.84
N VAL A 262 10.43 13.79 -11.62
CA VAL A 262 11.20 14.46 -10.57
C VAL A 262 11.46 13.45 -9.44
N ASP A 263 12.73 13.15 -9.17
CA ASP A 263 13.13 12.09 -8.24
C ASP A 263 14.21 12.54 -7.25
N ASN A 264 14.01 12.22 -5.97
CA ASN A 264 15.00 12.36 -4.90
C ASN A 264 15.45 13.80 -4.62
N PHE A 265 14.49 14.72 -4.50
CA PHE A 265 14.73 16.11 -4.11
C PHE A 265 14.11 16.44 -2.76
N THR A 266 14.72 17.39 -2.04
CA THR A 266 14.00 18.19 -1.05
C THR A 266 13.55 19.49 -1.73
N ILE A 267 12.26 19.81 -1.69
CA ILE A 267 11.67 21.01 -2.28
C ILE A 267 11.01 21.81 -1.15
N LYS A 268 11.52 23.01 -0.88
CA LYS A 268 11.10 23.75 0.30
C LYS A 268 10.99 25.25 0.13
N ASN A 269 10.33 25.88 1.11
CA ASN A 269 10.13 27.32 1.19
C ASN A 269 9.49 27.90 -0.09
N GLY A 270 8.70 27.12 -0.81
CA GLY A 270 7.87 27.62 -1.90
C GLY A 270 6.81 28.58 -1.39
N SER A 271 6.52 29.65 -2.12
CA SER A 271 5.42 30.58 -1.82
C SER A 271 4.81 31.12 -3.10
N ALA A 272 3.66 30.56 -3.50
CA ALA A 272 2.95 30.93 -4.71
C ALA A 272 1.42 30.88 -4.50
N GLY A 273 0.62 31.55 -5.33
CA GLY A 273 -0.85 31.53 -5.18
C GLY A 273 -1.54 30.18 -5.48
N SER A 274 -0.80 29.17 -5.90
CA SER A 274 -1.33 27.90 -6.39
C SER A 274 -0.18 26.92 -6.42
N GLY A 275 -0.20 25.82 -5.67
CA GLY A 275 0.91 24.86 -5.64
C GLY A 275 2.19 25.52 -5.14
N GLY A 276 2.34 25.66 -3.82
CA GLY A 276 3.47 26.38 -3.22
C GLY A 276 4.83 25.85 -3.69
N ALA A 277 4.95 24.54 -3.91
CA ALA A 277 6.13 23.90 -4.50
C ALA A 277 5.95 23.54 -5.99
N ILE A 278 4.82 22.93 -6.35
CA ILE A 278 4.58 22.35 -7.67
C ILE A 278 3.16 22.67 -8.13
N TYR A 279 3.03 23.10 -9.38
CA TYR A 279 1.72 23.20 -10.03
C TYR A 279 1.67 22.36 -11.29
N CYS A 280 0.75 21.40 -11.32
CA CYS A 280 0.40 20.58 -12.46
C CYS A 280 -0.90 21.07 -13.07
N LYS A 281 -0.85 21.48 -14.34
CA LYS A 281 -2.01 21.94 -15.10
C LYS A 281 -2.05 21.18 -16.43
N ASP A 282 -3.14 20.47 -16.69
CA ASP A 282 -3.30 19.64 -17.89
C ASP A 282 -2.08 18.72 -18.15
N SER A 283 -1.43 18.23 -17.08
CA SER A 283 -0.12 17.57 -17.13
C SER A 283 0.01 16.53 -16.01
N ASN A 284 0.60 15.37 -16.30
CA ASN A 284 0.62 14.19 -15.42
C ASN A 284 2.06 13.71 -15.12
N PRO A 285 2.93 14.55 -14.54
CA PRO A 285 4.31 14.15 -14.21
C PRO A 285 4.35 13.06 -13.13
N SER A 286 5.50 12.41 -13.00
CA SER A 286 5.82 11.53 -11.88
C SER A 286 6.70 12.25 -10.86
N ILE A 287 6.29 12.24 -9.59
CA ILE A 287 7.00 12.83 -8.47
C ILE A 287 7.32 11.69 -7.50
N THR A 288 8.60 11.38 -7.34
CA THR A 288 9.01 10.18 -6.60
C THR A 288 10.15 10.46 -5.63
N ASN A 289 10.14 9.78 -4.48
CA ASN A 289 11.18 9.88 -3.44
C ASN A 289 11.48 11.32 -2.97
N CYS A 290 10.54 12.25 -3.11
CA CYS A 290 10.75 13.67 -2.82
C CYS A 290 10.25 14.03 -1.42
N THR A 291 10.90 15.03 -0.81
CA THR A 291 10.43 15.69 0.41
C THR A 291 9.95 17.10 0.05
N LEU A 292 8.68 17.40 0.25
CA LEU A 292 8.10 18.72 0.05
C LEU A 292 7.80 19.32 1.43
N SER A 293 8.60 20.29 1.86
CA SER A 293 8.49 20.86 3.20
C SER A 293 8.36 22.37 3.23
N ASP A 294 7.62 22.90 4.21
CA ASP A 294 7.55 24.34 4.50
C ASP A 294 7.11 25.18 3.27
N ASN A 295 6.32 24.59 2.38
CA ASN A 295 5.78 25.28 1.22
C ASN A 295 4.44 25.91 1.56
N THR A 296 4.18 27.09 1.01
CA THR A 296 3.01 27.89 1.30
C THR A 296 2.27 28.23 0.02
N ALA A 297 0.97 27.98 -0.03
CA ALA A 297 0.12 28.62 -1.02
C ALA A 297 -0.43 29.93 -0.45
N ALA A 298 0.00 31.08 -0.99
CA ALA A 298 -0.41 32.39 -0.52
C ALA A 298 -1.19 33.12 -1.62
N GLY A 299 -2.51 33.18 -1.51
CA GLY A 299 -3.41 33.78 -2.49
C GLY A 299 -4.30 34.85 -1.88
N GLY A 300 -4.43 35.99 -2.58
CA GLY A 300 -5.26 37.11 -2.14
C GLY A 300 -6.65 37.05 -2.75
N TYR A 301 -7.59 36.44 -2.02
CA TYR A 301 -9.05 36.36 -2.28
C TYR A 301 -9.51 35.46 -3.45
N PHE A 302 -10.52 34.62 -3.14
CA PHE A 302 -11.35 33.80 -4.06
C PHE A 302 -10.61 33.09 -5.22
N ASN A 303 -10.36 31.79 -5.05
CA ASN A 303 -9.72 30.85 -6.01
C ASN A 303 -8.19 30.93 -6.14
N ASP A 304 -7.54 31.81 -5.38
CA ASP A 304 -6.09 31.84 -5.22
C ASP A 304 -5.74 31.39 -3.78
N GLY A 305 -4.79 30.47 -3.62
CA GLY A 305 -4.41 29.84 -2.34
C GLY A 305 -4.84 28.38 -2.27
N LEU A 306 -4.39 27.55 -3.22
CA LEU A 306 -4.76 26.13 -3.30
C LEU A 306 -3.49 25.28 -3.37
N GLY A 307 -3.42 24.20 -2.57
CA GLY A 307 -2.31 23.25 -2.61
C GLY A 307 -1.02 23.83 -2.05
N GLY A 308 -0.82 23.75 -0.73
CA GLY A 308 0.36 24.34 -0.09
C GLY A 308 1.69 23.76 -0.61
N ALA A 309 1.72 22.47 -0.98
CA ALA A 309 2.81 21.89 -1.75
C ALA A 309 2.46 21.74 -3.23
N ILE A 310 1.45 20.94 -3.55
CA ILE A 310 1.10 20.56 -4.92
C ILE A 310 -0.34 21.00 -5.23
N TYR A 311 -0.51 21.63 -6.37
CA TYR A 311 -1.83 21.81 -6.97
C TYR A 311 -1.92 21.01 -8.28
N CYS A 312 -2.92 20.15 -8.36
CA CYS A 312 -3.32 19.40 -9.54
C CYS A 312 -4.60 20.00 -10.14
N LYS A 313 -4.52 20.53 -11.35
CA LYS A 313 -5.67 21.04 -12.11
C LYS A 313 -5.80 20.27 -13.43
N SER A 314 -6.90 19.55 -13.60
CA SER A 314 -7.09 18.62 -14.73
C SER A 314 -5.87 17.71 -14.93
N SER A 315 -5.28 17.25 -13.82
CA SER A 315 -3.95 16.64 -13.78
C SER A 315 -3.94 15.51 -12.76
N SER A 316 -3.54 14.31 -13.18
CA SER A 316 -3.45 13.12 -12.35
C SER A 316 -2.00 12.64 -12.27
N PRO A 317 -1.08 13.41 -11.64
CA PRO A 317 0.30 12.97 -11.47
C PRO A 317 0.39 11.69 -10.63
N ALA A 318 1.46 10.93 -10.85
CA ALA A 318 1.84 9.82 -9.98
C ALA A 318 2.78 10.35 -8.88
N ILE A 319 2.40 10.16 -7.62
CA ILE A 319 3.13 10.64 -6.44
C ILE A 319 3.47 9.43 -5.58
N THR A 320 4.76 9.10 -5.48
CA THR A 320 5.19 7.84 -4.85
C THR A 320 6.36 8.07 -3.90
N ASN A 321 6.34 7.42 -2.73
CA ASN A 321 7.42 7.48 -1.74
C ASN A 321 7.78 8.93 -1.33
N CYS A 322 6.80 9.84 -1.28
CA CYS A 322 7.04 11.24 -0.98
C CYS A 322 6.66 11.61 0.46
N ALA A 323 7.34 12.60 1.01
CA ALA A 323 7.04 13.17 2.32
C ALA A 323 6.57 14.63 2.18
N PHE A 324 5.41 14.96 2.74
CA PHE A 324 4.82 16.29 2.77
C PHE A 324 4.81 16.78 4.22
N SER A 325 5.62 17.78 4.54
CA SER A 325 5.75 18.26 5.92
C SER A 325 5.57 19.76 6.06
N ASN A 326 4.78 20.20 7.05
CA ASN A 326 4.59 21.61 7.39
C ASN A 326 4.19 22.49 6.19
N ASN A 327 3.50 21.94 5.20
CA ASN A 327 2.99 22.73 4.09
C ASN A 327 1.72 23.45 4.55
N THR A 328 1.56 24.69 4.11
CA THR A 328 0.48 25.56 4.57
C THR A 328 -0.21 26.27 3.43
N VAL A 329 -1.41 26.76 3.71
CA VAL A 329 -2.08 27.72 2.84
C VAL A 329 -2.46 28.92 3.69
N VAL A 330 -2.13 30.13 3.22
CA VAL A 330 -2.39 31.39 3.92
C VAL A 330 -3.39 32.20 3.11
N GLY A 331 -4.50 32.59 3.74
CA GLY A 331 -5.60 33.30 3.12
C GLY A 331 -6.92 32.97 3.82
N ILE A 332 -8.02 33.54 3.32
CA ILE A 332 -9.39 33.18 3.75
C ILE A 332 -9.89 32.11 2.78
N TYR A 333 -10.47 31.02 3.30
CA TYR A 333 -10.92 29.86 2.51
C TYR A 333 -9.76 29.11 1.84
N SER A 334 -8.71 28.90 2.60
CA SER A 334 -7.49 28.20 2.21
C SER A 334 -7.70 26.67 2.14
N LEU A 335 -7.48 26.03 0.98
CA LEU A 335 -7.82 24.61 0.77
C LEU A 335 -6.60 23.74 0.44
N GLY A 336 -6.48 22.59 1.10
CA GLY A 336 -5.54 21.50 0.75
C GLY A 336 -4.10 21.86 1.06
N ALA A 337 -3.67 21.69 2.31
CA ALA A 337 -2.36 22.15 2.76
C ALA A 337 -1.17 21.44 2.08
N ALA A 338 -1.30 20.16 1.76
CA ALA A 338 -0.29 19.44 0.98
C ALA A 338 -0.68 19.39 -0.50
N ILE A 339 -1.81 18.76 -0.82
CA ILE A 339 -2.24 18.50 -2.20
C ILE A 339 -3.65 19.00 -2.41
N PHE A 340 -3.86 19.77 -3.47
CA PHE A 340 -5.19 20.15 -3.93
C PHE A 340 -5.49 19.50 -5.29
N CYS A 341 -6.62 18.80 -5.40
CA CYS A 341 -7.08 18.15 -6.62
C CYS A 341 -8.33 18.88 -7.15
N ASP A 342 -8.21 19.49 -8.34
CA ASP A 342 -9.30 20.08 -9.12
C ASP A 342 -9.52 19.26 -10.39
N SER A 343 -10.66 18.57 -10.50
CA SER A 343 -10.97 17.69 -11.63
C SER A 343 -9.82 16.71 -11.93
N SER A 344 -9.22 16.16 -10.87
CA SER A 344 -7.90 15.52 -10.87
C SER A 344 -7.94 14.26 -10.02
N SER A 345 -7.34 13.16 -10.51
CA SER A 345 -7.34 11.87 -9.79
C SER A 345 -5.92 11.31 -9.70
N PRO A 346 -5.00 11.99 -8.98
CA PRO A 346 -3.63 11.49 -8.82
C PRO A 346 -3.59 10.15 -8.10
N THR A 347 -2.54 9.38 -8.40
CA THR A 347 -2.18 8.18 -7.65
C THR A 347 -1.15 8.57 -6.60
N ILE A 348 -1.44 8.30 -5.32
CA ILE A 348 -0.62 8.70 -4.17
C ILE A 348 -0.30 7.43 -3.38
N THR A 349 0.96 6.99 -3.43
CA THR A 349 1.38 5.71 -2.84
C THR A 349 2.60 5.85 -1.94
N ASN A 350 2.59 5.14 -0.81
CA ASN A 350 3.73 5.10 0.12
C ASN A 350 4.17 6.50 0.61
N CYS A 351 3.23 7.42 0.76
CA CYS A 351 3.52 8.81 1.12
C CYS A 351 3.26 9.10 2.59
N THR A 352 4.01 10.04 3.16
CA THR A 352 3.78 10.55 4.52
C THR A 352 3.34 12.01 4.46
N PHE A 353 2.25 12.35 5.14
CA PHE A 353 1.74 13.70 5.32
C PHE A 353 1.81 14.07 6.80
N SER A 354 2.68 15.00 7.18
CA SER A 354 2.91 15.37 8.58
C SER A 354 2.83 16.88 8.83
N GLY A 355 2.04 17.30 9.82
CA GLY A 355 2.04 18.70 10.27
C GLY A 355 1.56 19.71 9.23
N ASN A 356 0.87 19.27 8.18
CA ASN A 356 0.36 20.17 7.15
C ASN A 356 -0.91 20.86 7.67
N SER A 357 -1.13 22.12 7.30
CA SER A 357 -2.15 22.97 7.94
C SER A 357 -2.81 23.97 6.99
N ALA A 358 -4.14 24.00 6.93
CA ALA A 358 -4.94 24.96 6.14
C ALA A 358 -6.26 25.29 6.84
N ASP A 359 -7.06 26.21 6.26
CA ASP A 359 -8.42 26.47 6.74
C ASP A 359 -9.32 25.24 6.55
N PHE A 360 -9.21 24.57 5.40
CA PHE A 360 -9.90 23.33 5.06
C PHE A 360 -8.90 22.30 4.53
N SER A 361 -9.04 21.05 4.97
CA SER A 361 -8.12 19.95 4.64
C SER A 361 -6.68 20.21 5.05
N GLY A 362 -6.29 19.62 6.17
CA GLY A 362 -4.90 19.68 6.60
C GLY A 362 -3.93 18.94 5.67
N ALA A 363 -4.36 18.07 4.75
CA ALA A 363 -3.45 17.42 3.79
C ALA A 363 -3.97 17.43 2.34
N ILE A 364 -4.99 16.63 2.02
CA ILE A 364 -5.47 16.42 0.64
C ILE A 364 -6.91 16.92 0.47
N TYR A 365 -7.11 17.92 -0.38
CA TYR A 365 -8.44 18.39 -0.76
C TYR A 365 -8.83 17.86 -2.14
N CYS A 366 -9.98 17.17 -2.23
CA CYS A 366 -10.53 16.63 -3.47
C CYS A 366 -11.78 17.40 -3.89
N TRP A 367 -11.72 18.03 -5.07
CA TRP A 367 -12.79 18.88 -5.57
C TRP A 367 -13.21 18.52 -7.00
N GLN A 368 -14.50 18.66 -7.31
CA GLN A 368 -15.07 18.49 -8.66
C GLN A 368 -14.77 17.11 -9.28
N SER A 369 -15.35 16.05 -8.71
CA SER A 369 -15.17 14.68 -9.23
C SER A 369 -13.69 14.23 -9.24
N SER A 370 -12.92 14.70 -8.27
CA SER A 370 -11.53 14.28 -8.07
C SER A 370 -11.49 13.01 -7.24
N ASN A 371 -11.06 11.89 -7.82
CA ASN A 371 -11.10 10.58 -7.17
C ASN A 371 -9.68 10.01 -7.06
N PRO A 372 -8.77 10.63 -6.28
CA PRO A 372 -7.42 10.10 -6.13
C PRO A 372 -7.43 8.69 -5.53
N THR A 373 -6.43 7.91 -5.92
CA THR A 373 -6.11 6.64 -5.26
C THR A 373 -5.02 6.91 -4.23
N VAL A 374 -5.31 6.67 -2.95
CA VAL A 374 -4.40 6.85 -1.82
C VAL A 374 -4.13 5.48 -1.21
N ALA A 375 -2.89 5.00 -1.29
CA ALA A 375 -2.54 3.68 -0.80
C ALA A 375 -1.26 3.69 0.03
N ASN A 376 -1.22 2.91 1.11
CA ASN A 376 -0.04 2.74 1.97
C ASN A 376 0.49 4.08 2.50
N CYS A 377 -0.39 5.03 2.82
CA CYS A 377 -0.02 6.38 3.22
C CYS A 377 -0.23 6.61 4.72
N THR A 378 0.57 7.50 5.28
CA THR A 378 0.50 7.89 6.69
C THR A 378 0.18 9.38 6.81
N PHE A 379 -0.89 9.71 7.54
CA PHE A 379 -1.34 11.08 7.82
C PHE A 379 -1.23 11.35 9.31
N VAL A 380 -0.27 12.18 9.72
CA VAL A 380 0.03 12.44 11.13
C VAL A 380 -0.02 13.92 11.45
N SER A 381 -0.83 14.29 12.43
CA SER A 381 -0.89 15.67 12.95
C SER A 381 -1.16 16.74 11.88
N ASN A 382 -1.94 16.41 10.85
CA ASN A 382 -2.43 17.41 9.91
C ASN A 382 -3.65 18.13 10.50
N SER A 383 -3.81 19.41 10.19
CA SER A 383 -4.81 20.26 10.86
C SER A 383 -5.60 21.15 9.92
N ALA A 384 -6.93 21.17 10.11
CA ALA A 384 -7.82 22.19 9.59
C ALA A 384 -8.22 23.15 10.72
N TYR A 385 -7.55 24.31 10.84
CA TYR A 385 -7.62 25.14 12.05
C TYR A 385 -8.82 26.10 12.11
N ASN A 386 -9.55 26.29 11.00
CA ASN A 386 -10.73 27.15 10.95
C ASN A 386 -12.01 26.42 10.55
N TYR A 387 -11.92 25.27 9.88
CA TYR A 387 -13.08 24.54 9.39
C TYR A 387 -12.89 23.01 9.44
N ARG A 388 -12.83 22.32 8.30
CA ARG A 388 -13.20 20.89 8.18
C ARG A 388 -12.10 20.04 7.53
N GLY A 389 -12.05 18.77 7.93
CA GLY A 389 -11.19 17.72 7.39
C GLY A 389 -9.74 17.86 7.84
N GLY A 390 -9.34 17.22 8.94
CA GLY A 390 -7.96 17.37 9.42
C GLY A 390 -6.91 16.78 8.50
N ALA A 391 -7.23 15.73 7.72
CA ALA A 391 -6.34 15.17 6.71
C ALA A 391 -6.94 15.27 5.29
N ILE A 392 -8.06 14.60 5.02
CA ILE A 392 -8.66 14.52 3.67
C ILE A 392 -10.03 15.19 3.67
N SER A 393 -10.28 16.06 2.69
CA SER A 393 -11.63 16.60 2.44
C SER A 393 -12.11 16.20 1.06
N CYS A 394 -13.34 15.72 0.97
CA CYS A 394 -14.00 15.27 -0.24
C CYS A 394 -15.21 16.15 -0.52
N ASP A 395 -15.20 16.80 -1.68
CA ASP A 395 -16.23 17.73 -2.13
C ASP A 395 -16.68 17.34 -3.55
N GLY A 396 -17.84 16.69 -3.63
CA GLY A 396 -18.33 16.04 -4.86
C GLY A 396 -17.33 15.02 -5.44
N SER A 397 -16.64 14.29 -4.56
CA SER A 397 -15.42 13.53 -4.87
C SER A 397 -15.37 12.24 -4.04
N SER A 398 -14.96 11.12 -4.63
CA SER A 398 -15.00 9.80 -3.98
C SER A 398 -13.65 9.09 -4.13
N PRO A 399 -12.63 9.49 -3.35
CA PRO A 399 -11.32 8.84 -3.39
C PRO A 399 -11.38 7.39 -2.92
N THR A 400 -10.37 6.61 -3.34
CA THR A 400 -10.10 5.27 -2.80
C THR A 400 -8.94 5.38 -1.81
N VAL A 401 -9.12 4.93 -0.59
CA VAL A 401 -8.14 5.01 0.51
C VAL A 401 -7.89 3.60 1.03
N THR A 402 -6.66 3.11 0.91
CA THR A 402 -6.31 1.71 1.21
C THR A 402 -5.03 1.62 2.04
N ASN A 403 -5.00 0.75 3.05
CA ASN A 403 -3.79 0.51 3.86
C ASN A 403 -3.19 1.81 4.44
N CYS A 404 -4.04 2.72 4.91
CA CYS A 404 -3.60 4.04 5.37
C CYS A 404 -3.77 4.20 6.89
N THR A 405 -2.86 4.95 7.51
CA THR A 405 -2.95 5.30 8.93
C THR A 405 -3.20 6.80 9.07
N PHE A 406 -4.24 7.18 9.81
CA PHE A 406 -4.59 8.54 10.19
C PHE A 406 -4.41 8.69 11.69
N SER A 407 -3.37 9.40 12.13
CA SER A 407 -3.07 9.59 13.55
C SER A 407 -2.98 11.05 13.99
N GLY A 408 -3.75 11.43 15.02
CA GLY A 408 -3.64 12.74 15.63
C GLY A 408 -3.97 13.90 14.69
N ASN A 409 -4.75 13.69 13.63
CA ASN A 409 -5.20 14.76 12.75
C ASN A 409 -6.36 15.52 13.42
N SER A 410 -6.49 16.82 13.14
CA SER A 410 -7.45 17.68 13.83
C SER A 410 -8.24 18.62 12.92
N ALA A 411 -9.49 18.89 13.26
CA ALA A 411 -10.34 19.89 12.63
C ALA A 411 -11.11 20.72 13.67
N SER A 412 -11.29 22.02 13.43
CA SER A 412 -12.05 22.90 14.34
C SER A 412 -13.58 22.78 14.19
N ASP A 413 -14.06 22.18 13.11
CA ASP A 413 -15.48 21.89 12.91
C ASP A 413 -15.66 20.37 12.82
N PHE A 414 -15.49 19.80 11.62
CA PHE A 414 -15.94 18.45 11.30
C PHE A 414 -14.85 17.57 10.70
N GLY A 415 -14.87 16.28 11.04
CA GLY A 415 -14.03 15.26 10.42
C GLY A 415 -12.57 15.44 10.77
N GLY A 416 -12.15 14.98 11.96
CA GLY A 416 -10.77 15.15 12.42
C GLY A 416 -9.73 14.49 11.51
N ALA A 417 -10.10 13.42 10.80
CA ALA A 417 -9.29 12.85 9.72
C ALA A 417 -9.92 13.11 8.34
N ILE A 418 -11.15 12.64 8.11
CA ILE A 418 -11.80 12.68 6.80
C ILE A 418 -13.13 13.44 6.88
N TYR A 419 -13.33 14.39 5.98
CA TYR A 419 -14.60 15.08 5.79
C TYR A 419 -15.16 14.80 4.40
N CYS A 420 -16.43 14.39 4.32
CA CYS A 420 -17.13 14.10 3.06
C CYS A 420 -18.38 14.98 2.95
N ARG A 421 -18.57 15.63 1.80
CA ARG A 421 -19.81 16.36 1.47
C ARG A 421 -20.23 16.22 0.02
N ASP A 422 -21.40 16.74 -0.34
CA ASP A 422 -21.87 16.84 -1.72
C ASP A 422 -21.86 15.47 -2.44
N SER A 423 -22.40 14.45 -1.77
CA SER A 423 -22.47 13.07 -2.28
C SER A 423 -21.13 12.37 -2.49
N SER A 424 -20.08 12.86 -1.83
CA SER A 424 -18.80 12.17 -1.70
C SER A 424 -18.96 10.83 -0.98
N SER A 425 -18.53 9.76 -1.62
CA SER A 425 -18.69 8.38 -1.14
C SER A 425 -17.37 7.62 -1.25
N PRO A 426 -16.32 8.00 -0.48
CA PRO A 426 -15.03 7.33 -0.55
C PRO A 426 -15.12 5.85 -0.18
N SER A 427 -14.22 5.06 -0.76
CA SER A 427 -13.99 3.67 -0.37
C SER A 427 -12.77 3.62 0.52
N ILE A 428 -12.94 3.13 1.76
CA ILE A 428 -11.91 3.09 2.80
C ILE A 428 -11.71 1.63 3.20
N VAL A 429 -10.51 1.09 2.99
CA VAL A 429 -10.21 -0.32 3.22
C VAL A 429 -8.89 -0.46 3.96
N ASN A 430 -8.83 -1.33 4.96
CA ASN A 430 -7.59 -1.63 5.71
C ASN A 430 -6.95 -0.37 6.32
N CYS A 431 -7.75 0.51 6.91
CA CYS A 431 -7.26 1.79 7.45
C CYS A 431 -7.37 1.86 8.97
N GLU A 432 -6.44 2.59 9.56
CA GLU A 432 -6.42 2.88 10.99
C GLU A 432 -6.69 4.36 11.23
N PHE A 433 -7.61 4.68 12.15
CA PHE A 433 -7.93 6.02 12.59
C PHE A 433 -7.67 6.11 14.08
N ASN A 434 -6.55 6.71 14.45
CA ASN A 434 -6.05 6.74 15.81
C ASN A 434 -6.01 8.18 16.32
N THR A 435 -6.66 8.47 17.44
CA THR A 435 -6.53 9.75 18.16
C THR A 435 -6.81 11.01 17.33
N ASN A 436 -7.64 10.93 16.29
CA ASN A 436 -8.06 12.08 15.51
C ASN A 436 -9.14 12.87 16.25
N THR A 437 -9.17 14.19 16.07
CA THR A 437 -10.03 15.08 16.85
C THR A 437 -10.81 16.08 16.00
N ALA A 438 -12.09 16.23 16.27
CA ALA A 438 -12.91 17.32 15.74
C ALA A 438 -13.50 18.13 16.90
N ASP A 439 -13.45 19.46 16.87
CA ASP A 439 -14.03 20.27 17.94
C ASP A 439 -15.58 20.24 17.93
N ASP A 440 -16.22 19.94 16.79
CA ASP A 440 -17.67 19.76 16.67
C ASP A 440 -18.03 18.27 16.52
N SER A 441 -18.00 17.71 15.31
CA SER A 441 -18.53 16.35 15.06
C SER A 441 -17.65 15.49 14.16
N GLY A 442 -17.70 14.16 14.36
CA GLY A 442 -16.97 13.20 13.54
C GLY A 442 -15.48 13.23 13.85
N GLY A 443 -15.08 12.73 15.03
CA GLY A 443 -13.70 12.82 15.50
C GLY A 443 -12.69 12.19 14.53
N ALA A 444 -13.06 11.08 13.87
CA ALA A 444 -12.33 10.58 12.70
C ALA A 444 -12.99 11.01 11.39
N ILE A 445 -14.25 10.64 11.16
CA ILE A 445 -14.92 10.82 9.87
C ILE A 445 -16.22 11.57 10.05
N PHE A 446 -16.46 12.56 9.19
CA PHE A 446 -17.76 13.21 9.07
C PHE A 446 -18.29 13.04 7.65
N CYS A 447 -19.54 12.62 7.52
CA CYS A 447 -20.23 12.40 6.25
C CYS A 447 -21.48 13.26 6.15
N ASP A 448 -21.55 14.09 5.12
CA ASP A 448 -22.73 14.89 4.77
C ASP A 448 -23.20 14.51 3.36
N SER A 449 -24.42 14.00 3.29
CA SER A 449 -25.11 13.69 2.05
C SER A 449 -24.39 12.67 1.15
N GLY A 450 -23.59 11.75 1.71
CA GLY A 450 -22.76 10.77 1.01
C GLY A 450 -22.92 9.33 1.53
N SER A 451 -22.34 8.36 0.82
CA SER A 451 -22.48 6.94 1.17
C SER A 451 -21.15 6.18 1.17
N PRO A 452 -20.20 6.55 2.06
CA PRO A 452 -18.92 5.88 2.11
C PRO A 452 -19.04 4.40 2.50
N THR A 453 -18.05 3.64 2.03
CA THR A 453 -17.86 2.23 2.41
C THR A 453 -16.59 2.10 3.20
N ILE A 454 -16.68 1.43 4.35
CA ILE A 454 -15.56 1.23 5.27
C ILE A 454 -15.42 -0.27 5.51
N THR A 455 -14.25 -0.83 5.24
CA THR A 455 -14.02 -2.27 5.35
C THR A 455 -12.70 -2.54 6.04
N ASN A 456 -12.71 -3.45 7.01
CA ASN A 456 -11.50 -3.93 7.66
C ASN A 456 -10.67 -2.79 8.29
N CYS A 457 -11.33 -1.88 9.01
CA CYS A 457 -10.71 -0.69 9.58
C CYS A 457 -10.76 -0.69 11.11
N ALA A 458 -9.83 0.03 11.74
CA ALA A 458 -9.81 0.25 13.18
C ALA A 458 -9.98 1.74 13.50
N PHE A 459 -10.87 2.06 14.44
CA PHE A 459 -11.12 3.41 14.95
C PHE A 459 -10.83 3.42 16.45
N SER A 460 -9.71 4.04 16.82
CA SER A 460 -9.23 4.06 18.19
C SER A 460 -9.03 5.46 18.74
N GLY A 461 -9.57 5.73 19.92
CA GLY A 461 -9.25 6.96 20.65
C GLY A 461 -9.64 8.27 19.95
N ASN A 462 -10.51 8.23 18.93
CA ASN A 462 -10.93 9.44 18.22
C ASN A 462 -11.91 10.24 19.07
N SER A 463 -11.91 11.57 18.93
CA SER A 463 -12.70 12.44 19.81
C SER A 463 -13.43 13.53 19.04
N ALA A 464 -14.70 13.72 19.35
CA ALA A 464 -15.51 14.85 18.89
C ALA A 464 -15.94 15.69 20.09
N GLY A 465 -15.90 17.02 19.97
CA GLY A 465 -16.38 17.90 21.04
C GLY A 465 -17.87 17.77 21.30
N ASN A 466 -18.66 17.48 20.27
CA ASN A 466 -20.12 17.34 20.34
C ASN A 466 -20.58 15.91 20.08
N ASP A 467 -20.50 15.41 18.85
CA ASP A 467 -21.18 14.18 18.41
C ASP A 467 -20.30 13.29 17.52
N GLY A 468 -20.48 11.97 17.59
CA GLY A 468 -19.82 11.05 16.66
C GLY A 468 -18.31 11.00 16.88
N GLY A 469 -17.86 10.48 18.03
CA GLY A 469 -16.43 10.46 18.37
C GLY A 469 -15.57 9.72 17.33
N GLY A 470 -16.08 8.62 16.77
CA GLY A 470 -15.53 8.00 15.57
C GLY A 470 -16.08 8.62 14.30
N ILE A 471 -17.37 8.39 14.02
CA ILE A 471 -18.03 8.76 12.78
C ILE A 471 -19.32 9.54 13.06
N TYR A 472 -19.53 10.62 12.31
CA TYR A 472 -20.81 11.33 12.25
C TYR A 472 -21.42 11.20 10.86
N CYS A 473 -22.67 10.73 10.79
CA CYS A 473 -23.38 10.43 9.55
C CYS A 473 -24.63 11.34 9.42
N ASP A 474 -24.57 12.31 8.50
CA ASP A 474 -25.64 13.28 8.23
C ASP A 474 -26.23 13.10 6.83
N SER A 475 -27.54 12.89 6.74
CA SER A 475 -28.26 12.71 5.47
C SER A 475 -27.60 11.67 4.54
N SER A 476 -26.98 10.64 5.12
CA SER A 476 -25.99 9.76 4.51
C SER A 476 -26.37 8.28 4.66
N SER A 477 -25.76 7.40 3.86
CA SER A 477 -25.95 5.94 3.96
C SER A 477 -24.62 5.22 4.09
N LEU A 478 -24.21 4.95 5.33
CA LEU A 478 -22.90 4.38 5.66
C LEU A 478 -22.99 2.85 5.73
N THR A 479 -22.04 2.15 5.09
CA THR A 479 -21.81 0.72 5.32
C THR A 479 -20.42 0.49 5.87
N VAL A 480 -20.35 -0.16 7.04
CA VAL A 480 -19.10 -0.54 7.70
C VAL A 480 -19.06 -2.05 7.86
N THR A 481 -17.94 -2.68 7.52
CA THR A 481 -17.81 -4.14 7.56
C THR A 481 -16.47 -4.57 8.14
N ASN A 482 -16.48 -5.63 8.96
CA ASN A 482 -15.29 -6.23 9.58
C ASN A 482 -14.41 -5.18 10.29
N SER A 483 -15.00 -4.22 11.03
CA SER A 483 -14.24 -3.10 11.60
C SER A 483 -14.40 -3.02 13.11
N THR A 484 -13.42 -2.41 13.78
CA THR A 484 -13.39 -2.27 15.24
C THR A 484 -13.41 -0.80 15.64
N PHE A 485 -14.31 -0.42 16.54
CA PHE A 485 -14.37 0.87 17.22
C PHE A 485 -14.11 0.66 18.71
N SER A 486 -13.17 1.43 19.26
CA SER A 486 -12.89 1.38 20.70
C SER A 486 -12.24 2.65 21.22
N GLY A 487 -12.65 3.10 22.41
CA GLY A 487 -12.08 4.27 23.08
C GLY A 487 -12.38 5.60 22.40
N ASN A 488 -13.30 5.64 21.43
CA ASN A 488 -13.77 6.86 20.80
C ASN A 488 -14.71 7.63 21.74
N SER A 489 -14.74 8.95 21.61
CA SER A 489 -15.44 9.81 22.58
C SER A 489 -16.20 10.98 21.96
N ALA A 490 -17.41 11.22 22.44
CA ALA A 490 -18.22 12.41 22.15
C ALA A 490 -18.37 13.26 23.43
N GLY A 491 -17.88 14.51 23.37
CA GLY A 491 -17.66 15.35 24.54
C GLY A 491 -18.92 15.96 25.15
N THR A 492 -19.89 16.36 24.33
CA THR A 492 -21.08 17.08 24.82
C THR A 492 -22.35 16.26 24.67
N PHE A 493 -22.52 15.60 23.53
CA PHE A 493 -23.77 14.98 23.14
C PHE A 493 -23.60 13.48 22.95
N PHE A 494 -23.79 12.94 21.74
CA PHE A 494 -24.12 11.53 21.52
C PHE A 494 -23.12 10.77 20.63
N GLY A 495 -23.19 9.43 20.67
CA GLY A 495 -22.52 8.55 19.71
C GLY A 495 -21.00 8.59 19.84
N GLY A 496 -20.45 7.96 20.88
CA GLY A 496 -18.99 7.88 21.04
C GLY A 496 -18.31 7.19 19.85
N ALA A 497 -18.85 6.09 19.35
CA ALA A 497 -18.38 5.47 18.12
C ALA A 497 -19.03 6.11 16.89
N ILE A 498 -20.37 6.05 16.80
CA ILE A 498 -21.13 6.47 15.62
C ILE A 498 -22.38 7.28 16.02
N GLU A 499 -22.54 8.45 15.41
CA GLU A 499 -23.78 9.23 15.41
C GLU A 499 -24.48 9.13 14.05
N CYS A 500 -25.78 8.83 14.06
CA CYS A 500 -26.62 8.72 12.87
C CYS A 500 -27.74 9.77 12.91
N TYR A 501 -27.67 10.76 12.01
CA TYR A 501 -28.47 11.99 12.05
C TYR A 501 -29.18 12.30 10.71
N SER A 502 -30.21 13.16 10.74
CA SER A 502 -30.99 13.62 9.56
C SER A 502 -31.56 12.53 8.64
N ASN A 503 -32.25 11.53 9.18
CA ASN A 503 -32.81 10.40 8.39
C ASN A 503 -31.74 9.58 7.64
N SER A 504 -30.54 9.49 8.22
CA SER A 504 -29.47 8.64 7.70
C SER A 504 -29.76 7.16 7.92
N SER A 505 -29.02 6.32 7.19
CA SER A 505 -28.97 4.88 7.42
C SER A 505 -27.54 4.41 7.66
N VAL A 506 -27.34 3.53 8.64
CA VAL A 506 -26.03 2.92 8.94
C VAL A 506 -26.21 1.41 8.98
N THR A 507 -25.36 0.69 8.24
CA THR A 507 -25.28 -0.78 8.29
C THR A 507 -23.90 -1.19 8.78
N LEU A 508 -23.86 -1.95 9.87
CA LEU A 508 -22.66 -2.51 10.48
C LEU A 508 -22.70 -4.03 10.29
N ASN A 509 -21.68 -4.61 9.68
CA ASN A 509 -21.57 -6.05 9.45
C ASN A 509 -20.28 -6.59 10.07
N ASN A 510 -20.36 -7.62 10.92
CA ASN A 510 -19.17 -8.23 11.54
C ASN A 510 -18.29 -7.20 12.26
N CYS A 511 -18.86 -6.18 12.90
CA CYS A 511 -18.10 -5.11 13.56
C CYS A 511 -18.03 -5.30 15.07
N ILE A 512 -16.97 -4.81 15.70
CA ILE A 512 -16.89 -4.62 17.15
C ILE A 512 -17.04 -3.13 17.47
N LEU A 513 -17.91 -2.79 18.41
CA LEU A 513 -18.05 -1.46 19.00
C LEU A 513 -17.99 -1.64 20.52
N TRP A 514 -16.88 -1.24 21.14
CA TRP A 514 -16.67 -1.51 22.56
C TRP A 514 -15.75 -0.52 23.25
N GLY A 515 -16.24 0.03 24.36
CA GLY A 515 -15.49 0.97 25.19
C GLY A 515 -15.48 2.38 24.61
N ASP A 516 -16.44 2.69 23.74
CA ASP A 516 -16.68 4.04 23.25
C ASP A 516 -17.58 4.81 24.25
N SER A 517 -17.48 6.14 24.27
CA SER A 517 -18.09 6.96 25.33
C SER A 517 -18.74 8.23 24.81
N ALA A 518 -19.84 8.62 25.45
CA ALA A 518 -20.50 9.89 25.20
C ALA A 518 -20.93 10.51 26.54
N SER A 519 -20.81 11.84 26.67
CA SER A 519 -21.24 12.55 27.89
C SER A 519 -22.76 12.48 28.12
N SER A 520 -23.53 12.27 27.06
CA SER A 520 -24.97 12.05 27.17
C SER A 520 -25.42 10.99 26.15
N GLY A 521 -26.45 10.20 26.50
CA GLY A 521 -26.94 9.15 25.62
C GLY A 521 -25.96 7.97 25.49
N ALA A 522 -25.85 7.44 24.27
CA ALA A 522 -25.27 6.13 24.02
C ALA A 522 -23.79 6.23 23.59
N GLY A 523 -22.93 5.43 24.23
CA GLY A 523 -21.48 5.47 24.01
C GLY A 523 -21.03 4.85 22.70
N GLU A 524 -21.73 3.84 22.20
CA GLU A 524 -21.35 3.10 21.00
C GLU A 524 -22.07 3.69 19.78
N VAL A 525 -23.39 3.54 19.71
CA VAL A 525 -24.20 4.02 18.58
C VAL A 525 -25.38 4.83 19.05
N TYR A 526 -25.55 6.01 18.48
CA TYR A 526 -26.75 6.79 18.66
C TYR A 526 -27.46 7.08 17.33
N ALA A 527 -28.78 6.90 17.32
CA ALA A 527 -29.64 7.10 16.17
C ALA A 527 -30.72 8.15 16.48
N ASP A 528 -30.72 9.26 15.74
CA ASP A 528 -31.76 10.27 15.89
C ASP A 528 -33.09 9.87 15.22
N SER A 529 -34.15 10.61 15.51
CA SER A 529 -35.49 10.36 14.98
C SER A 529 -35.49 10.33 13.45
N GLY A 530 -35.98 9.22 12.90
CA GLY A 530 -36.02 8.99 11.46
C GLY A 530 -34.79 8.27 10.90
N CYS A 531 -33.73 8.11 11.70
CA CYS A 531 -32.55 7.33 11.34
C CYS A 531 -32.76 5.84 11.60
N THR A 532 -32.03 5.02 10.83
CA THR A 532 -32.02 3.56 10.97
C THR A 532 -30.60 3.03 11.06
N VAL A 533 -30.31 2.25 12.09
CA VAL A 533 -29.05 1.52 12.24
C VAL A 533 -29.36 0.03 12.26
N THR A 534 -28.66 -0.74 11.43
CA THR A 534 -28.74 -2.20 11.41
C THR A 534 -27.38 -2.79 11.76
N LEU A 535 -27.35 -3.63 12.78
CA LEU A 535 -26.17 -4.38 13.22
C LEU A 535 -26.38 -5.84 12.85
N ASN A 536 -25.48 -6.38 12.02
CA ASN A 536 -25.47 -7.77 11.60
C ASN A 536 -24.20 -8.43 12.11
N TYR A 537 -24.34 -9.47 12.92
CA TYR A 537 -23.22 -10.23 13.50
C TYR A 537 -22.17 -9.31 14.15
N CYS A 538 -22.61 -8.28 14.88
CA CYS A 538 -21.72 -7.34 15.54
C CYS A 538 -21.52 -7.70 17.01
N CYS A 539 -20.40 -7.30 17.60
CA CYS A 539 -20.20 -7.31 19.04
C CYS A 539 -20.33 -5.88 19.56
N VAL A 540 -21.33 -5.62 20.41
CA VAL A 540 -21.65 -4.26 20.89
C VAL A 540 -22.09 -4.28 22.34
N ASP A 541 -21.62 -3.31 23.14
CA ASP A 541 -22.12 -3.12 24.50
C ASP A 541 -23.63 -2.88 24.47
N SER A 542 -24.40 -3.78 25.11
CA SER A 542 -25.87 -3.68 25.19
C SER A 542 -26.38 -2.38 25.82
N THR A 543 -25.56 -1.66 26.58
CA THR A 543 -25.89 -0.36 27.16
C THR A 543 -25.41 0.82 26.31
N GLY A 544 -24.64 0.52 25.27
CA GLY A 544 -23.96 1.46 24.39
C GLY A 544 -24.78 1.95 23.20
N CYS A 545 -25.94 1.33 22.91
CA CYS A 545 -26.84 1.74 21.82
C CYS A 545 -28.03 2.56 22.33
N GLY A 546 -28.42 3.62 21.62
CA GLY A 546 -29.56 4.45 22.03
C GLY A 546 -30.01 5.50 21.02
N GLY A 547 -30.95 6.34 21.45
CA GLY A 547 -31.53 7.40 20.62
C GLY A 547 -33.02 7.23 20.36
N SER A 548 -33.57 8.08 19.50
CA SER A 548 -35.00 8.10 19.16
C SER A 548 -35.33 7.49 17.79
N GLY A 549 -34.29 7.11 17.04
CA GLY A 549 -34.37 6.33 15.80
C GLY A 549 -34.54 4.83 16.03
N THR A 550 -34.38 4.06 14.95
CA THR A 550 -34.44 2.59 15.00
C THR A 550 -33.04 2.02 15.01
N ILE A 551 -32.73 1.18 16.00
CA ILE A 551 -31.54 0.35 16.03
C ILE A 551 -32.01 -1.12 16.03
N ASP A 552 -31.60 -1.88 15.03
CA ASP A 552 -31.85 -3.32 14.94
C ASP A 552 -30.54 -4.09 15.21
N ASP A 553 -30.45 -4.67 16.39
CA ASP A 553 -29.36 -5.55 16.84
C ASP A 553 -29.79 -7.03 16.92
N SER A 554 -30.97 -7.37 16.40
CA SER A 554 -31.52 -8.72 16.50
C SER A 554 -30.86 -9.75 15.58
N ASN A 555 -29.98 -9.30 14.68
CA ASN A 555 -29.32 -10.12 13.67
C ASN A 555 -28.01 -10.74 14.19
N ASN A 556 -28.13 -11.64 15.17
CA ASN A 556 -27.01 -12.40 15.78
C ASN A 556 -25.91 -11.52 16.39
N CYS A 557 -26.26 -10.40 17.01
CA CYS A 557 -25.27 -9.60 17.74
C CYS A 557 -24.85 -10.26 19.07
N ILE A 558 -23.61 -10.00 19.46
CA ILE A 558 -23.01 -10.39 20.73
C ILE A 558 -22.97 -9.16 21.64
N HIS A 559 -23.32 -9.35 22.92
CA HIS A 559 -23.37 -8.29 23.92
C HIS A 559 -22.45 -8.55 25.12
N ASP A 560 -21.46 -9.43 24.93
CA ASP A 560 -20.44 -9.77 25.91
C ASP A 560 -19.11 -9.09 25.52
N ASP A 561 -18.25 -8.89 26.52
CA ASP A 561 -16.90 -8.31 26.33
C ASP A 561 -16.14 -9.02 25.20
N PRO A 562 -15.63 -8.30 24.17
CA PRO A 562 -14.88 -8.88 23.06
C PRO A 562 -13.52 -9.44 23.51
N GLN A 563 -13.07 -9.15 24.73
CA GLN A 563 -11.83 -9.64 25.32
C GLN A 563 -10.59 -9.28 24.49
N PHE A 564 -10.42 -8.00 24.20
CA PHE A 564 -9.20 -7.49 23.57
C PHE A 564 -7.94 -7.85 24.37
N VAL A 565 -6.81 -8.06 23.70
CA VAL A 565 -5.51 -8.36 24.32
C VAL A 565 -5.08 -7.23 25.25
N ASP A 566 -5.01 -6.00 24.73
CA ASP A 566 -4.59 -4.81 25.48
C ASP A 566 -5.17 -3.50 24.91
N ALA A 567 -6.50 -3.34 25.03
CA ALA A 567 -7.22 -2.17 24.52
C ALA A 567 -6.71 -0.83 25.06
N ALA A 568 -6.13 -0.80 26.27
CA ALA A 568 -5.60 0.42 26.86
C ALA A 568 -4.37 0.98 26.12
N ASN A 569 -3.66 0.11 25.38
CA ASN A 569 -2.50 0.48 24.56
C ASN A 569 -2.78 0.37 23.06
N GLY A 570 -4.06 0.26 22.66
CA GLY A 570 -4.47 0.18 21.25
C GLY A 570 -4.34 -1.21 20.62
N ASP A 571 -4.14 -2.26 21.42
CA ASP A 571 -4.11 -3.64 20.90
C ASP A 571 -5.50 -4.27 20.99
N TYR A 572 -6.19 -4.24 19.85
CA TYR A 572 -7.55 -4.75 19.68
C TYR A 572 -7.62 -6.16 19.11
N HIS A 573 -6.51 -6.91 19.13
CA HIS A 573 -6.54 -8.34 18.84
C HIS A 573 -7.40 -9.08 19.87
N LEU A 574 -8.03 -10.18 19.46
CA LEU A 574 -8.88 -10.99 20.32
C LEU A 574 -8.03 -11.94 21.18
N LYS A 575 -8.36 -12.07 22.47
CA LYS A 575 -7.86 -13.19 23.29
C LYS A 575 -8.50 -14.49 22.80
N GLY A 576 -7.82 -15.63 22.93
CA GLY A 576 -8.33 -16.94 22.50
C GLY A 576 -9.59 -17.46 23.22
N THR A 577 -10.12 -16.71 24.19
CA THR A 577 -11.41 -16.98 24.86
C THR A 577 -12.53 -16.03 24.42
N SER A 578 -12.24 -15.15 23.47
CA SER A 578 -13.17 -14.12 23.00
C SER A 578 -14.44 -14.74 22.39
N PRO A 579 -15.61 -14.16 22.66
CA PRO A 579 -16.85 -14.58 22.00
C PRO A 579 -16.90 -14.16 20.51
N CYS A 580 -16.00 -13.29 20.05
CA CYS A 580 -15.98 -12.77 18.68
C CYS A 580 -15.28 -13.71 17.68
N ILE A 581 -14.57 -14.73 18.17
CA ILE A 581 -13.85 -15.71 17.35
C ILE A 581 -14.87 -16.65 16.67
N ASP A 582 -14.72 -16.84 15.36
CA ASP A 582 -15.56 -17.66 14.47
C ASP A 582 -17.07 -17.32 14.55
N ALA A 583 -17.39 -16.06 14.89
CA ALA A 583 -18.77 -15.65 15.20
C ALA A 583 -19.42 -14.74 14.13
N GLY A 584 -18.68 -14.32 13.11
CA GLY A 584 -19.20 -13.48 12.04
C GLY A 584 -19.93 -14.25 10.93
N ASP A 585 -20.33 -13.54 9.88
CA ASP A 585 -20.94 -14.11 8.68
C ASP A 585 -20.07 -13.88 7.45
N ASN A 586 -19.58 -15.00 6.89
CA ASN A 586 -18.75 -15.00 5.67
C ASN A 586 -19.46 -14.38 4.46
N SER A 587 -20.80 -14.43 4.40
CA SER A 587 -21.57 -13.86 3.29
C SER A 587 -21.59 -12.33 3.29
N LEU A 588 -21.28 -11.71 4.43
CA LEU A 588 -21.17 -10.26 4.57
C LEU A 588 -19.75 -9.74 4.29
N VAL A 589 -18.75 -10.63 4.21
CA VAL A 589 -17.38 -10.24 3.84
C VAL A 589 -17.36 -9.79 2.36
N PRO A 590 -16.97 -8.54 2.06
CA PRO A 590 -16.99 -8.03 0.69
C PRO A 590 -16.07 -8.84 -0.24
N SER A 591 -16.48 -9.00 -1.50
CA SER A 591 -15.67 -9.75 -2.46
C SER A 591 -14.32 -9.06 -2.70
N GLY A 592 -13.24 -9.83 -2.58
CA GLY A 592 -11.87 -9.34 -2.73
C GLY A 592 -11.17 -9.02 -1.41
N VAL A 593 -11.88 -9.03 -0.28
CA VAL A 593 -11.28 -8.94 1.05
C VAL A 593 -10.77 -10.32 1.46
N THR A 594 -9.48 -10.55 1.25
CA THR A 594 -8.84 -11.85 1.54
C THR A 594 -8.00 -11.84 2.81
N THR A 595 -7.74 -10.66 3.37
CA THR A 595 -6.91 -10.48 4.56
C THR A 595 -7.60 -9.59 5.60
N ASP A 596 -7.21 -9.78 6.87
CA ASP A 596 -7.53 -8.89 7.99
C ASP A 596 -6.60 -7.67 8.02
N LEU A 597 -6.72 -6.81 9.03
CA LEU A 597 -5.97 -5.55 9.09
C LEU A 597 -4.44 -5.77 9.24
N ASP A 598 -4.03 -6.90 9.80
CA ASP A 598 -2.62 -7.32 9.92
C ASP A 598 -2.06 -7.93 8.62
N GLY A 599 -2.92 -8.16 7.62
CA GLY A 599 -2.55 -8.86 6.39
C GLY A 599 -2.61 -10.39 6.51
N ASN A 600 -3.14 -10.94 7.61
CA ASN A 600 -3.38 -12.37 7.78
C ASN A 600 -4.64 -12.80 7.02
N PRO A 601 -4.82 -14.09 6.65
CA PRO A 601 -6.02 -14.55 5.95
C PRO A 601 -7.31 -14.20 6.72
N ARG A 602 -8.31 -13.61 6.03
CA ARG A 602 -9.55 -13.12 6.64
C ARG A 602 -10.50 -14.22 7.16
N ILE A 603 -10.25 -15.49 6.86
CA ILE A 603 -11.05 -16.62 7.34
C ILE A 603 -10.09 -17.75 7.67
N VAL A 604 -9.84 -17.99 8.96
CA VAL A 604 -8.86 -18.99 9.43
C VAL A 604 -9.52 -20.35 9.69
N SER A 605 -10.56 -20.40 10.52
CA SER A 605 -11.16 -21.64 11.06
C SER A 605 -12.50 -22.02 10.42
N SER A 606 -12.81 -21.44 9.26
CA SER A 606 -14.02 -21.59 8.40
C SER A 606 -15.08 -20.50 8.54
N THR A 607 -15.09 -19.75 9.64
CA THR A 607 -15.94 -18.57 9.82
C THR A 607 -15.05 -17.36 10.06
N VAL A 608 -15.47 -16.19 9.58
CA VAL A 608 -14.81 -14.91 9.85
C VAL A 608 -15.00 -14.50 11.31
N ASP A 609 -13.97 -13.95 11.93
CA ASP A 609 -14.07 -13.32 13.25
C ASP A 609 -14.81 -11.98 13.13
N ILE A 610 -15.53 -11.59 14.18
CA ILE A 610 -16.12 -10.25 14.26
C ILE A 610 -14.99 -9.25 14.54
N GLY A 611 -14.92 -8.14 13.80
CA GLY A 611 -13.95 -7.05 13.98
C GLY A 611 -12.84 -7.01 12.92
N ALA A 612 -11.88 -6.10 13.13
CA ALA A 612 -10.81 -5.79 12.17
C ALA A 612 -9.68 -6.85 12.09
N TYR A 613 -9.58 -7.73 13.08
CA TYR A 613 -8.48 -8.70 13.22
C TYR A 613 -9.03 -10.12 13.27
N GLU A 614 -8.31 -11.07 12.69
CA GLU A 614 -8.55 -12.51 12.86
C GLU A 614 -7.63 -13.08 13.95
N TYR A 615 -8.21 -13.86 14.85
CA TYR A 615 -7.46 -14.61 15.83
C TYR A 615 -6.59 -15.68 15.16
N GLN A 616 -5.28 -15.62 15.45
CA GLN A 616 -4.31 -16.61 14.99
C GLN A 616 -4.04 -17.62 16.14
N PRO A 617 -4.35 -18.93 15.97
CA PRO A 617 -4.26 -19.94 17.03
C PRO A 617 -2.88 -20.27 17.62
#